data_AF-A0A3B8SMF3-F1
#
_entry.id   AF-A0A3B8SMF3-F1
#
_cell.length_a   1.000
_cell.length_b   1.000
_cell.length_c   1.000
_cell.angle_alpha   90.00
_cell.angle_beta   90.00
_cell.angle_gamma   90.00
#
_symmetry.space_group_name_H-M   'P 1'
#
loop_
_entity.id
_entity.type
_entity.pdbx_description
1 polymer ?
#
loop_
_entity_poly.entity_id
_entity_poly.type
_entity_poly.pdbx_seq_one_letter_code
_entity_poly.pdbx_strand_id
1 'polypeptide(L)'
;MVNKQIAEATKVELDLSQDETKAINEAVNSAVNEEIKNAASATSEIKVEDIISKDNRYKVLNSDDVISTNKIGDIEVKILYEIESEEKEFKCTIKVVDTIAPIIEYDEEVVTNQDENINLFKHVSVSDNSLEEIDVKVEGEYGFNKPGTYKLEYVAEDSSGNVTRRDFTLVVKEKKVTKPSAKPSSNNGVIGKTSKGFDIKKINGVFYIDEILIVNKTYALPKNFVPKNTYESAVDVKTNCQTCIDKEAYNSWLKMKDDAASLGLGICIQSGYRPYNLQKSLYNNYVERDGKKAADTYSARAGHSDHQTGLAFDLNSINDDFTKTKEAKWVNDNAYKYGFILRFPQGKEKYTGYKYESWHLRYVGNELAEKLYNNGDWISLEEYFGITSKYSD
;
A
#
# COMPACT_ATOMS: atom_id res chain seq x y z
N MET A 1 -26.84 -0.62 -0.74
CA MET A 1 -26.93 0.79 -1.13
C MET A 1 -25.71 1.46 -0.54
N VAL A 2 -24.81 1.98 -1.37
CA VAL A 2 -23.61 2.69 -0.90
C VAL A 2 -24.12 3.96 -0.23
N ASN A 3 -24.00 4.08 1.09
CA ASN A 3 -24.18 5.37 1.75
C ASN A 3 -23.15 6.31 1.12
N LYS A 4 -23.64 7.35 0.46
CA LYS A 4 -22.78 8.43 -0.03
C LYS A 4 -21.99 8.95 1.18
N GLN A 5 -20.68 9.04 1.01
CA GLN A 5 -19.76 9.80 1.85
C GLN A 5 -20.28 11.24 1.98
N ILE A 6 -20.48 11.71 3.20
CA ILE A 6 -20.88 13.10 3.47
C ILE A 6 -19.91 13.62 4.52
N ALA A 7 -19.02 14.52 4.11
CA ALA A 7 -18.23 15.37 5.00
C ALA A 7 -19.08 16.60 5.36
N GLU A 8 -18.88 17.17 6.54
CA GLU A 8 -19.71 18.27 7.04
C GLU A 8 -19.04 19.63 6.79
N ALA A 9 -19.79 20.59 6.22
CA ALA A 9 -19.33 21.97 6.15
C ALA A 9 -19.41 22.59 7.56
N THR A 10 -18.27 22.88 8.19
CA THR A 10 -18.27 23.35 9.60
C THR A 10 -17.99 24.82 9.77
N LYS A 11 -17.47 25.50 8.75
CA LYS A 11 -17.12 26.92 8.84
C LYS A 11 -17.13 27.59 7.47
N VAL A 12 -17.61 28.84 7.42
CA VAL A 12 -17.41 29.74 6.26
C VAL A 12 -16.42 30.82 6.70
N GLU A 13 -15.32 30.98 5.98
CA GLU A 13 -14.32 32.02 6.20
C GLU A 13 -14.34 33.02 5.04
N LEU A 14 -14.18 34.30 5.34
CA LEU A 14 -14.27 35.38 4.36
C LEU A 14 -12.87 35.95 4.07
N ASP A 15 -12.52 36.09 2.79
CA ASP A 15 -11.38 36.89 2.36
C ASP A 15 -11.87 38.26 1.86
N LEU A 16 -11.48 39.32 2.58
CA LEU A 16 -12.05 40.67 2.48
C LEU A 16 -11.13 41.67 1.79
N SER A 17 -10.41 41.24 0.75
CA SER A 17 -9.43 42.11 0.09
C SER A 17 -10.03 43.28 -0.73
N GLN A 18 -11.35 43.44 -0.84
CA GLN A 18 -11.99 44.60 -1.50
C GLN A 18 -13.21 45.12 -0.73
N ASP A 19 -13.16 46.41 -0.37
CA ASP A 19 -14.06 47.10 0.56
C ASP A 19 -15.19 47.82 -0.19
N GLU A 20 -16.47 47.43 0.04
CA GLU A 20 -17.68 48.28 -0.08
C GLU A 20 -19.01 47.57 0.29
N THR A 21 -19.02 46.63 1.26
CA THR A 21 -20.19 45.73 1.43
C THR A 21 -20.61 45.43 2.86
N LYS A 22 -20.56 46.41 3.77
CA LYS A 22 -20.96 46.24 5.19
C LYS A 22 -22.34 45.57 5.39
N ALA A 23 -23.34 45.93 4.58
CA ALA A 23 -24.68 45.35 4.61
C ALA A 23 -24.70 43.85 4.26
N ILE A 24 -23.95 43.47 3.22
CA ILE A 24 -23.80 42.07 2.79
C ILE A 24 -22.94 41.30 3.80
N ASN A 25 -21.92 41.94 4.37
CA ASN A 25 -21.10 41.36 5.42
C ASN A 25 -21.93 40.98 6.66
N GLU A 26 -22.85 41.86 7.09
CA GLU A 26 -23.77 41.56 8.18
C GLU A 26 -24.73 40.41 7.82
N ALA A 27 -25.24 40.39 6.58
CA ALA A 27 -26.16 39.36 6.10
C ALA A 27 -25.52 37.97 5.92
N VAL A 28 -24.26 37.91 5.47
CA VAL A 28 -23.49 36.66 5.37
C VAL A 28 -23.06 36.20 6.77
N ASN A 29 -22.54 37.08 7.62
CA ASN A 29 -22.11 36.71 8.97
C ASN A 29 -23.28 36.24 9.87
N SER A 30 -24.50 36.73 9.64
CA SER A 30 -25.69 36.29 10.40
C SER A 30 -26.22 34.92 9.96
N ALA A 31 -25.94 34.46 8.74
CA ALA A 31 -26.37 33.17 8.21
C ALA A 31 -25.44 32.01 8.65
N VAL A 32 -24.23 32.34 9.12
CA VAL A 32 -23.15 31.36 9.27
C VAL A 32 -23.10 30.82 10.70
N ASN A 33 -23.72 29.64 10.89
CA ASN A 33 -23.02 28.47 11.43
C ASN A 33 -23.94 27.25 11.61
N GLU A 34 -25.22 27.41 11.96
CA GLU A 34 -26.11 26.25 12.21
C GLU A 34 -26.90 25.80 10.98
N GLU A 35 -27.44 26.73 10.18
CA GLU A 35 -28.26 26.38 9.00
C GLU A 35 -27.42 25.75 7.88
N ILE A 36 -26.22 26.29 7.61
CA ILE A 36 -25.28 25.72 6.63
C ILE A 36 -24.75 24.34 7.08
N LYS A 37 -24.48 24.15 8.38
CA LYS A 37 -24.09 22.85 8.94
C LYS A 37 -25.20 21.81 8.74
N ASN A 38 -26.45 22.18 9.05
CA ASN A 38 -27.61 21.29 8.91
C ASN A 38 -27.93 20.97 7.45
N ALA A 39 -27.74 21.91 6.52
CA ALA A 39 -27.92 21.68 5.08
C ALA A 39 -26.83 20.76 4.52
N ALA A 40 -25.55 21.02 4.85
CA ALA A 40 -24.41 20.23 4.37
C ALA A 40 -24.36 18.81 4.97
N SER A 41 -24.82 18.60 6.20
CA SER A 41 -24.93 17.25 6.80
C SER A 41 -26.08 16.43 6.21
N ALA A 42 -27.09 17.08 5.61
CA ALA A 42 -28.23 16.42 4.98
C ALA A 42 -28.02 16.14 3.47
N THR A 43 -27.26 16.98 2.76
CA THR A 43 -27.03 16.88 1.31
C THR A 43 -25.59 17.18 0.90
N SER A 44 -25.13 16.57 -0.19
CA SER A 44 -23.77 16.75 -0.76
C SER A 44 -23.60 18.05 -1.59
N GLU A 45 -24.63 18.88 -1.54
CA GLU A 45 -24.86 20.04 -2.40
C GLU A 45 -25.58 21.08 -1.55
N ILE A 46 -25.10 22.33 -1.62
CA ILE A 46 -25.72 23.52 -1.00
C ILE A 46 -25.90 24.57 -2.10
N LYS A 47 -26.86 25.47 -1.96
CA LYS A 47 -27.02 26.58 -2.90
C LYS A 47 -26.40 27.86 -2.38
N VAL A 48 -26.11 28.79 -3.29
CA VAL A 48 -25.68 30.15 -2.91
C VAL A 48 -26.69 30.83 -1.99
N GLU A 49 -28.00 30.64 -2.21
CA GLU A 49 -29.05 31.20 -1.35
C GLU A 49 -29.02 30.69 0.11
N ASP A 50 -28.40 29.54 0.37
CA ASP A 50 -28.27 28.98 1.73
C ASP A 50 -27.13 29.65 2.53
N ILE A 51 -26.24 30.38 1.85
CA ILE A 51 -25.03 31.00 2.44
C ILE A 51 -25.26 32.48 2.74
N ILE A 52 -26.16 33.14 2.01
CA ILE A 52 -26.45 34.56 2.14
C ILE A 52 -27.92 34.77 2.51
N SER A 53 -28.16 35.45 3.62
CA SER A 53 -29.53 35.78 4.03
C SER A 53 -30.19 36.75 3.03
N LYS A 54 -31.51 36.68 2.88
CA LYS A 54 -32.26 37.58 1.99
C LYS A 54 -32.37 38.96 2.62
N ASP A 55 -32.02 40.00 1.87
CA ASP A 55 -32.10 41.41 2.29
C ASP A 55 -32.59 42.27 1.12
N ASN A 56 -33.40 43.29 1.40
CA ASN A 56 -33.97 44.17 0.36
C ASN A 56 -32.95 45.18 -0.20
N ARG A 57 -31.76 45.30 0.40
CA ARG A 57 -30.68 46.22 -0.02
C ARG A 57 -29.91 45.73 -1.26
N TYR A 58 -30.01 44.45 -1.60
CA TYR A 58 -29.32 43.84 -2.74
C TYR A 58 -30.16 42.71 -3.34
N LYS A 59 -29.80 42.29 -4.55
CA LYS A 59 -30.38 41.10 -5.20
C LYS A 59 -29.27 40.13 -5.58
N VAL A 60 -29.34 38.90 -5.08
CA VAL A 60 -28.39 37.83 -5.48
C VAL A 60 -28.78 37.32 -6.86
N LEU A 61 -27.84 37.33 -7.79
CA LEU A 61 -28.06 37.01 -9.21
C LEU A 61 -27.86 35.52 -9.50
N ASN A 62 -27.04 34.84 -8.69
CA ASN A 62 -26.71 33.44 -8.85
C ASN A 62 -27.20 32.57 -7.67
N SER A 63 -28.38 32.89 -7.13
CA SER A 63 -28.96 32.23 -5.95
C SER A 63 -29.14 30.72 -6.11
N ASP A 64 -29.39 30.25 -7.34
CA ASP A 64 -29.62 28.84 -7.66
C ASP A 64 -28.33 28.06 -7.98
N ASP A 65 -27.17 28.71 -7.99
CA ASP A 65 -25.90 28.03 -8.21
C ASP A 65 -25.66 27.00 -7.10
N VAL A 66 -25.31 25.78 -7.51
CA VAL A 66 -25.06 24.65 -6.61
C VAL A 66 -23.57 24.51 -6.33
N ILE A 67 -23.22 24.40 -5.06
CA ILE A 67 -21.88 24.21 -4.55
C ILE A 67 -21.79 22.80 -4.00
N SER A 68 -20.86 22.01 -4.56
CA SER A 68 -20.68 20.63 -4.11
C SER A 68 -19.75 20.58 -2.90
N THR A 69 -20.23 20.00 -1.80
CA THR A 69 -19.48 19.78 -0.54
C THR A 69 -18.98 18.34 -0.41
N ASN A 70 -18.92 17.59 -1.52
CA ASN A 70 -18.46 16.19 -1.56
C ASN A 70 -16.96 15.98 -1.27
N LYS A 71 -16.20 17.05 -1.11
CA LYS A 71 -14.76 17.01 -0.89
C LYS A 71 -14.41 17.89 0.29
N ILE A 72 -13.56 17.34 1.15
CA ILE A 72 -12.98 18.06 2.28
C ILE A 72 -11.98 19.10 1.74
N GLY A 73 -11.91 20.24 2.45
CA GLY A 73 -11.04 21.36 2.12
C GLY A 73 -11.80 22.67 1.91
N ASP A 74 -11.06 23.66 1.42
CA ASP A 74 -11.55 25.00 1.20
C ASP A 74 -12.15 25.14 -0.21
N ILE A 75 -13.41 25.56 -0.28
CA ILE A 75 -14.15 25.79 -1.51
C ILE A 75 -14.35 27.28 -1.67
N GLU A 76 -13.71 27.88 -2.68
CA GLU A 76 -13.98 29.26 -3.07
C GLU A 76 -15.35 29.33 -3.75
N VAL A 77 -16.23 30.18 -3.22
CA VAL A 77 -17.58 30.42 -3.71
C VAL A 77 -17.67 31.86 -4.17
N LYS A 78 -18.18 32.04 -5.39
CA LYS A 78 -18.43 33.33 -6.00
C LYS A 78 -19.90 33.68 -5.91
N ILE A 79 -20.21 34.81 -5.28
CA ILE A 79 -21.56 35.36 -5.14
C ILE A 79 -21.68 36.58 -6.02
N LEU A 80 -22.63 36.56 -6.96
CA LEU A 80 -22.97 37.66 -7.83
C LEU A 80 -24.19 38.39 -7.28
N TYR A 81 -24.14 39.72 -7.19
CA TYR A 81 -25.24 40.50 -6.63
C TYR A 81 -25.38 41.87 -7.31
N GLU A 82 -26.58 42.43 -7.22
CA GLU A 82 -26.95 43.75 -7.76
C GLU A 82 -27.32 44.70 -6.62
N ILE A 83 -26.68 45.87 -6.55
CA ILE A 83 -26.99 46.98 -5.64
C ILE A 83 -27.13 48.24 -6.50
N GLU A 84 -28.21 49.00 -6.32
CA GLU A 84 -28.42 50.28 -7.04
C GLU A 84 -28.25 50.16 -8.58
N SER A 85 -28.61 49.00 -9.15
CA SER A 85 -28.46 48.66 -10.57
C SER A 85 -27.01 48.48 -11.07
N GLU A 86 -26.06 48.27 -10.16
CA GLU A 86 -24.70 47.82 -10.47
C GLU A 86 -24.50 46.37 -10.04
N GLU A 87 -23.96 45.54 -10.94
CA GLU A 87 -23.54 44.18 -10.62
C GLU A 87 -22.15 44.19 -9.95
N LYS A 88 -22.04 43.49 -8.83
CA LYS A 88 -20.80 43.32 -8.07
C LYS A 88 -20.57 41.83 -7.78
N GLU A 89 -19.31 41.50 -7.49
CA GLU A 89 -18.85 40.15 -7.17
C GLU A 89 -18.28 40.13 -5.76
N PHE A 90 -18.62 39.09 -5.02
CA PHE A 90 -18.04 38.78 -3.72
C PHE A 90 -17.54 37.34 -3.69
N LYS A 91 -16.41 37.12 -3.02
CA LYS A 91 -15.83 35.79 -2.83
C LYS A 91 -15.85 35.42 -1.36
N CYS A 92 -16.29 34.20 -1.07
CA CYS A 92 -16.15 33.60 0.25
C CYS A 92 -15.56 32.20 0.14
N THR A 93 -15.07 31.68 1.26
CA THR A 93 -14.52 30.33 1.35
C THR A 93 -15.39 29.49 2.27
N ILE A 94 -15.85 28.34 1.79
CA ILE A 94 -16.51 27.34 2.61
C ILE A 94 -15.47 26.29 2.98
N LYS A 95 -15.30 26.08 4.28
CA LYS A 95 -14.45 25.04 4.82
C LYS A 95 -15.27 23.80 5.12
N VAL A 96 -15.08 22.77 4.30
CA VAL A 96 -15.62 21.43 4.51
C VAL A 96 -14.60 20.64 5.31
N VAL A 97 -15.02 20.02 6.42
CA VAL A 97 -14.15 19.17 7.25
C VAL A 97 -14.86 17.88 7.60
N ASP A 98 -14.12 16.86 8.00
CA ASP A 98 -14.72 15.71 8.64
C ASP A 98 -14.87 15.95 10.16
N THR A 99 -16.01 15.58 10.72
CA THR A 99 -16.35 15.72 12.14
C THR A 99 -16.63 14.38 12.82
N ILE A 100 -16.69 13.31 12.04
CA ILE A 100 -17.04 11.98 12.52
C ILE A 100 -15.74 11.22 12.74
N ALA A 101 -15.65 10.54 13.88
CA ALA A 101 -14.46 9.80 14.24
C ALA A 101 -14.42 8.41 13.57
N PRO A 102 -13.21 7.88 13.28
CA PRO A 102 -13.05 6.55 12.71
C PRO A 102 -13.70 5.44 13.53
N ILE A 103 -14.16 4.39 12.85
CA ILE A 103 -14.64 3.16 13.45
C ILE A 103 -13.52 2.13 13.49
N ILE A 104 -13.27 1.56 14.67
CA ILE A 104 -12.31 0.48 14.88
C ILE A 104 -13.07 -0.85 15.09
N GLU A 105 -12.83 -1.81 14.20
CA GLU A 105 -13.20 -3.22 14.35
C GLU A 105 -11.94 -4.03 14.67
N TYR A 106 -11.93 -4.82 15.75
CA TYR A 106 -10.70 -5.42 16.26
C TYR A 106 -10.95 -6.68 17.08
N ASP A 107 -9.91 -7.49 17.25
CA ASP A 107 -9.91 -8.60 18.20
C ASP A 107 -9.62 -8.06 19.62
N GLU A 108 -10.54 -8.27 20.56
CA GLU A 108 -10.38 -7.82 21.96
C GLU A 108 -9.22 -8.53 22.69
N GLU A 109 -8.85 -9.74 22.26
CA GLU A 109 -7.72 -10.51 22.76
C GLU A 109 -6.86 -11.05 21.62
N VAL A 110 -5.56 -10.76 21.66
CA VAL A 110 -4.54 -11.25 20.74
C VAL A 110 -3.57 -12.13 21.51
N VAL A 111 -3.28 -13.33 21.02
CA VAL A 111 -2.48 -14.33 21.74
C VAL A 111 -1.25 -14.73 20.93
N THR A 112 -0.07 -14.69 21.57
CA THR A 112 1.20 -15.13 20.99
C THR A 112 2.04 -15.91 22.00
N ASN A 113 3.10 -16.58 21.55
CA ASN A 113 4.07 -17.20 22.44
C ASN A 113 5.24 -16.26 22.74
N GLN A 114 5.94 -16.50 23.84
CA GLN A 114 7.16 -15.77 24.14
C GLN A 114 8.19 -15.89 23.00
N ASP A 115 8.79 -14.75 22.66
CA ASP A 115 9.73 -14.52 21.56
C ASP A 115 9.13 -14.62 20.15
N GLU A 116 7.80 -14.75 20.03
CA GLU A 116 7.08 -14.73 18.75
C GLU A 116 6.55 -13.32 18.46
N ASN A 117 7.32 -12.58 17.64
CA ASN A 117 6.98 -11.23 17.22
C ASN A 117 5.85 -11.28 16.18
N ILE A 118 4.65 -10.89 16.58
CA ILE A 118 3.47 -10.80 15.70
C ILE A 118 3.18 -9.36 15.31
N ASN A 119 2.57 -9.16 14.14
CA ASN A 119 2.08 -7.84 13.73
C ASN A 119 0.66 -7.63 14.31
N LEU A 120 0.55 -6.78 15.33
CA LEU A 120 -0.72 -6.46 16.00
C LEU A 120 -1.72 -5.79 15.05
N PHE A 121 -1.26 -5.05 14.03
CA PHE A 121 -2.13 -4.41 13.04
C PHE A 121 -2.89 -5.39 12.13
N LYS A 122 -2.63 -6.70 12.20
CA LYS A 122 -3.46 -7.72 11.53
C LYS A 122 -4.77 -8.02 12.26
N HIS A 123 -4.89 -7.58 13.52
CA HIS A 123 -6.01 -7.85 14.41
C HIS A 123 -6.93 -6.63 14.58
N VAL A 124 -6.78 -5.62 13.70
CA VAL A 124 -7.56 -4.40 13.70
C VAL A 124 -7.84 -3.98 12.26
N SER A 125 -9.06 -3.52 12.02
CA SER A 125 -9.52 -2.89 10.80
C SER A 125 -10.14 -1.55 11.19
N VAL A 126 -9.77 -0.50 10.48
CA VAL A 126 -10.26 0.84 10.73
C VAL A 126 -10.95 1.34 9.47
N SER A 127 -12.12 1.94 9.63
CA SER A 127 -12.90 2.55 8.56
C SER A 127 -13.41 3.89 9.02
N ASP A 128 -13.74 4.76 8.07
CA ASP A 128 -14.28 6.08 8.37
C ASP A 128 -15.31 6.48 7.32
N ASN A 129 -16.14 7.47 7.61
CA ASN A 129 -17.12 8.05 6.69
C ASN A 129 -16.48 9.00 5.68
N SER A 130 -15.24 9.43 5.84
CA SER A 130 -14.47 10.15 4.85
C SER A 130 -13.57 9.22 4.02
N LEU A 131 -12.95 9.75 2.96
CA LEU A 131 -11.90 9.06 2.19
C LEU A 131 -10.50 9.47 2.66
N GLU A 132 -10.40 10.06 3.85
CA GLU A 132 -9.13 10.54 4.38
C GLU A 132 -8.21 9.40 4.79
N GLU A 133 -6.91 9.69 4.85
CA GLU A 133 -5.96 8.75 5.44
C GLU A 133 -6.19 8.65 6.95
N ILE A 134 -6.17 7.42 7.47
CA ILE A 134 -6.33 7.14 8.90
C ILE A 134 -5.01 6.60 9.43
N ASP A 135 -4.43 7.28 10.42
CA ASP A 135 -3.24 6.84 11.14
C ASP A 135 -3.66 5.92 12.29
N VAL A 136 -3.13 4.69 12.30
CA VAL A 136 -3.46 3.67 13.30
C VAL A 136 -2.22 3.29 14.09
N LYS A 137 -2.30 3.43 15.41
CA LYS A 137 -1.22 3.15 16.35
C LYS A 137 -1.65 2.18 17.42
N VAL A 138 -0.67 1.49 18.01
CA VAL A 138 -0.82 0.70 19.23
C VAL A 138 -0.10 1.45 20.34
N GLU A 139 -0.84 1.88 21.36
CA GLU A 139 -0.31 2.52 22.55
C GLU A 139 -0.26 1.53 23.72
N GLY A 140 0.77 1.68 24.57
CA GLY A 140 1.01 0.86 25.76
C GLY A 140 2.33 0.10 25.72
N GLU A 141 2.82 -0.28 26.89
CA GLU A 141 4.07 -1.02 27.03
C GLU A 141 3.83 -2.52 26.84
N TYR A 142 4.53 -3.13 25.88
CA TYR A 142 4.50 -4.57 25.69
C TYR A 142 5.87 -5.12 25.28
N GLY A 143 6.03 -6.42 25.47
CA GLY A 143 7.21 -7.14 25.02
C GLY A 143 6.86 -8.59 24.71
N PHE A 144 7.14 -9.03 23.49
CA PHE A 144 6.98 -10.42 23.11
C PHE A 144 7.95 -11.35 23.83
N ASN A 145 9.06 -10.84 24.35
CA ASN A 145 10.10 -11.61 25.04
C ASN A 145 9.77 -11.94 26.50
N LYS A 146 8.71 -11.36 27.06
CA LYS A 146 8.31 -11.58 28.45
C LYS A 146 6.86 -12.10 28.47
N PRO A 147 6.63 -13.29 29.03
CA PRO A 147 5.29 -13.80 29.22
C PRO A 147 4.48 -12.89 30.14
N GLY A 148 3.20 -12.74 29.83
CA GLY A 148 2.32 -11.87 30.58
C GLY A 148 1.11 -11.44 29.76
N THR A 149 0.23 -10.71 30.43
CA THR A 149 -0.95 -10.09 29.85
C THR A 149 -0.73 -8.59 29.84
N TYR A 150 -0.73 -8.00 28.65
CA TYR A 150 -0.50 -6.58 28.41
C TYR A 150 -1.82 -5.94 27.99
N LYS A 151 -2.18 -4.84 28.64
CA LYS A 151 -3.31 -4.02 28.23
C LYS A 151 -2.79 -2.94 27.29
N LEU A 152 -3.32 -2.91 26.08
CA LEU A 152 -2.90 -2.01 25.01
C LEU A 152 -4.13 -1.30 24.43
N GLU A 153 -3.89 -0.23 23.70
CA GLU A 153 -4.95 0.55 23.06
C GLU A 153 -4.67 0.69 21.57
N TYR A 154 -5.65 0.38 20.72
CA TYR A 154 -5.66 0.84 19.34
C TYR A 154 -6.15 2.29 19.30
N VAL A 155 -5.37 3.15 18.67
CA VAL A 155 -5.69 4.57 18.46
C VAL A 155 -5.76 4.80 16.96
N ALA A 156 -6.92 5.22 16.48
CA ALA A 156 -7.13 5.65 15.10
C ALA A 156 -7.41 7.14 15.06
N GLU A 157 -6.66 7.87 14.24
CA GLU A 157 -6.81 9.31 14.04
C GLU A 157 -6.90 9.59 12.54
N ASP A 158 -7.97 10.27 12.10
CA ASP A 158 -8.08 10.74 10.72
C ASP A 158 -7.30 12.05 10.49
N SER A 159 -7.18 12.49 9.24
CA SER A 159 -6.45 13.73 8.93
C SER A 159 -7.19 15.01 9.35
N SER A 160 -8.47 14.93 9.67
CA SER A 160 -9.28 16.00 10.27
C SER A 160 -9.09 16.10 11.79
N GLY A 161 -8.37 15.15 12.40
CA GLY A 161 -8.04 15.11 13.82
C GLY A 161 -9.10 14.45 14.69
N ASN A 162 -10.08 13.74 14.12
CA ASN A 162 -11.03 12.95 14.89
C ASN A 162 -10.37 11.63 15.31
N VAL A 163 -10.59 11.24 16.57
CA VAL A 163 -9.87 10.13 17.20
C VAL A 163 -10.83 9.12 17.79
N THR A 164 -10.58 7.84 17.52
CA THR A 164 -11.21 6.70 18.20
C THR A 164 -10.16 5.86 18.91
N ARG A 165 -10.51 5.43 20.12
CA ARG A 165 -9.66 4.62 21.00
C ARG A 165 -10.37 3.34 21.44
N ARG A 166 -9.64 2.23 21.45
CA ARG A 166 -10.15 0.90 21.82
C ARG A 166 -9.11 0.07 22.56
N ASP A 167 -9.47 -0.34 23.77
CA ASP A 167 -8.67 -1.26 24.59
C ASP A 167 -8.70 -2.68 24.01
N PHE A 168 -7.55 -3.34 23.98
CA PHE A 168 -7.42 -4.77 23.73
C PHE A 168 -6.32 -5.40 24.61
N THR A 169 -6.31 -6.72 24.67
CA THR A 169 -5.38 -7.48 25.49
C THR A 169 -4.40 -8.30 24.63
N LEU A 170 -3.10 -8.12 24.85
CA LEU A 170 -2.08 -9.02 24.30
C LEU A 170 -1.66 -10.04 25.37
N VAL A 171 -1.84 -11.33 25.07
CA VAL A 171 -1.42 -12.44 25.93
C VAL A 171 -0.17 -13.10 25.34
N VAL A 172 0.96 -12.95 26.02
CA VAL A 172 2.22 -13.64 25.70
C VAL A 172 2.36 -14.86 26.59
N LYS A 173 2.25 -16.05 26.00
CA LYS A 173 2.33 -17.33 26.73
C LYS A 173 3.78 -17.74 26.97
N GLU A 174 4.06 -18.29 28.16
CA GLU A 174 5.36 -18.87 28.50
C GLU A 174 5.77 -19.94 27.50
N LYS A 175 7.00 -19.83 26.98
CA LYS A 175 7.61 -20.86 26.17
C LYS A 175 8.10 -21.97 27.10
N LYS A 176 7.49 -23.16 27.04
CA LYS A 176 7.94 -24.30 27.86
C LYS A 176 9.38 -24.68 27.52
N VAL A 177 10.29 -24.46 28.48
CA VAL A 177 11.71 -24.83 28.37
C VAL A 177 11.92 -26.23 28.95
N THR A 178 12.49 -27.16 28.17
CA THR A 178 13.10 -28.41 28.68
C THR A 178 14.63 -28.35 28.50
N LYS A 179 15.38 -28.63 29.59
CA LYS A 179 16.85 -28.70 29.65
C LYS A 179 17.34 -30.18 29.66
N PRO A 180 18.65 -30.47 29.45
CA PRO A 180 19.10 -31.42 28.42
C PRO A 180 19.49 -32.82 28.94
N SER A 181 19.06 -33.87 28.24
CA SER A 181 19.74 -35.17 28.12
C SER A 181 19.14 -35.98 26.96
N ALA A 182 19.99 -36.70 26.23
CA ALA A 182 19.78 -37.62 25.09
C ALA A 182 18.35 -37.83 24.49
N LYS A 183 18.25 -37.51 23.18
CA LYS A 183 17.20 -37.79 22.15
C LYS A 183 16.12 -38.85 22.50
N PRO A 184 14.82 -38.64 22.13
CA PRO A 184 14.42 -38.42 20.73
C PRO A 184 13.24 -37.44 20.40
N SER A 185 13.39 -36.71 19.27
CA SER A 185 12.45 -36.32 18.17
C SER A 185 11.10 -35.56 18.36
N SER A 186 11.02 -34.31 17.88
CA SER A 186 10.04 -33.85 16.84
C SER A 186 10.36 -32.43 16.29
N ASN A 187 10.34 -32.28 14.96
CA ASN A 187 10.90 -31.19 14.14
C ASN A 187 10.20 -29.83 14.19
N ASN A 188 10.98 -28.76 14.28
CA ASN A 188 10.56 -27.36 14.21
C ASN A 188 10.33 -26.85 12.76
N GLY A 189 9.77 -27.68 11.87
CA GLY A 189 9.51 -27.33 10.46
C GLY A 189 10.75 -26.98 9.58
N VAL A 190 11.93 -26.84 10.19
CA VAL A 190 13.22 -26.71 9.50
C VAL A 190 13.57 -28.06 8.89
N ILE A 191 13.59 -28.11 7.56
CA ILE A 191 13.85 -29.30 6.77
C ILE A 191 15.33 -29.43 6.35
N GLY A 192 16.13 -28.40 6.60
CA GLY A 192 17.55 -28.38 6.30
C GLY A 192 18.18 -27.02 6.55
N LYS A 193 19.46 -26.90 6.19
CA LYS A 193 20.18 -25.63 6.18
C LYS A 193 20.79 -25.39 4.80
N THR A 194 20.95 -24.13 4.44
CA THR A 194 21.68 -23.75 3.23
C THR A 194 23.18 -23.95 3.42
N SER A 195 23.96 -23.82 2.34
CA SER A 195 25.43 -23.90 2.42
C SER A 195 26.05 -22.77 3.27
N LYS A 196 25.30 -21.69 3.51
CA LYS A 196 25.68 -20.58 4.38
C LYS A 196 25.02 -20.62 5.78
N GLY A 197 24.35 -21.72 6.11
CA GLY A 197 23.85 -21.99 7.47
C GLY A 197 22.44 -21.47 7.79
N PHE A 198 21.76 -20.82 6.84
CA PHE A 198 20.38 -20.35 6.99
C PHE A 198 19.40 -21.51 7.10
N ASP A 199 18.37 -21.38 7.91
CA ASP A 199 17.33 -22.40 8.06
C ASP A 199 16.44 -22.46 6.81
N ILE A 200 16.21 -23.67 6.31
CA ILE A 200 15.25 -23.94 5.23
C ILE A 200 14.00 -24.53 5.87
N LYS A 201 12.86 -23.87 5.65
CA LYS A 201 11.53 -24.35 6.05
C LYS A 201 10.70 -24.64 4.82
N LYS A 202 9.77 -25.60 4.94
CA LYS A 202 8.77 -25.88 3.91
C LYS A 202 7.39 -25.93 4.54
N ILE A 203 6.54 -24.98 4.17
CA ILE A 203 5.20 -24.81 4.73
C ILE A 203 4.21 -24.89 3.57
N ASN A 204 3.29 -25.86 3.61
CA ASN A 204 2.28 -26.07 2.57
C ASN A 204 2.85 -26.17 1.15
N GLY A 205 4.04 -26.76 1.00
CA GLY A 205 4.70 -26.91 -0.29
C GLY A 205 5.59 -25.73 -0.72
N VAL A 206 5.54 -24.61 0.01
CA VAL A 206 6.32 -23.39 -0.26
C VAL A 206 7.57 -23.36 0.59
N PHE A 207 8.70 -22.94 0.01
CA PHE A 207 9.98 -22.88 0.69
C PHE A 207 10.27 -21.50 1.24
N TYR A 208 10.78 -21.46 2.46
CA TYR A 208 11.23 -20.26 3.13
C TYR A 208 12.68 -20.46 3.60
N ILE A 209 13.50 -19.43 3.45
CA ILE A 209 14.88 -19.42 3.93
C ILE A 209 15.04 -18.17 4.76
N ASP A 210 15.28 -18.35 6.06
CA ASP A 210 15.30 -17.24 7.03
C ASP A 210 14.04 -16.37 6.94
N GLU A 211 12.87 -17.02 6.96
CA GLU A 211 11.53 -16.43 6.77
C GLU A 211 11.25 -15.81 5.38
N ILE A 212 12.23 -15.74 4.48
CA ILE A 212 12.04 -15.23 3.12
C ILE A 212 11.49 -16.33 2.21
N LEU A 213 10.34 -16.09 1.57
CA LEU A 213 9.77 -16.99 0.56
C LEU A 213 10.71 -17.08 -0.65
N ILE A 214 11.18 -18.29 -0.99
CA ILE A 214 12.10 -18.53 -2.11
C ILE A 214 11.40 -19.27 -3.24
N VAL A 215 11.53 -18.70 -4.45
CA VAL A 215 11.16 -19.33 -5.72
C VAL A 215 12.32 -19.15 -6.69
N ASN A 216 12.78 -20.28 -7.25
CA ASN A 216 13.78 -20.31 -8.32
C ASN A 216 13.72 -21.68 -9.00
N LYS A 217 14.73 -22.05 -9.81
CA LYS A 217 14.73 -23.34 -10.53
C LYS A 217 14.77 -24.58 -9.63
N THR A 218 15.29 -24.45 -8.41
CA THR A 218 15.32 -25.53 -7.41
C THR A 218 14.08 -25.53 -6.52
N TYR A 219 13.62 -24.36 -6.08
CA TYR A 219 12.48 -24.22 -5.15
C TYR A 219 11.22 -23.80 -5.92
N ALA A 220 10.31 -24.76 -6.12
CA ALA A 220 9.05 -24.55 -6.81
C ALA A 220 7.90 -24.22 -5.85
N LEU A 221 6.97 -23.38 -6.31
CA LEU A 221 5.65 -23.21 -5.73
C LEU A 221 4.69 -24.34 -6.16
N PRO A 222 3.72 -24.69 -5.30
CA PRO A 222 2.57 -25.49 -5.70
C PRO A 222 1.82 -24.88 -6.89
N LYS A 223 1.27 -25.74 -7.76
CA LYS A 223 0.46 -25.31 -8.91
C LYS A 223 -0.74 -24.44 -8.50
N ASN A 224 -1.32 -24.70 -7.34
CA ASN A 224 -2.46 -23.99 -6.78
C ASN A 224 -2.07 -22.87 -5.81
N PHE A 225 -0.79 -22.51 -5.72
CA PHE A 225 -0.38 -21.38 -4.89
C PHE A 225 -0.94 -20.07 -5.48
N VAL A 226 -1.67 -19.35 -4.63
CA VAL A 226 -2.21 -18.01 -4.87
C VAL A 226 -1.85 -17.16 -3.65
N PRO A 227 -1.17 -16.00 -3.82
CA PRO A 227 -0.88 -15.12 -2.70
C PRO A 227 -2.18 -14.52 -2.13
N LYS A 228 -2.27 -14.44 -0.81
CA LYS A 228 -3.50 -14.01 -0.11
C LYS A 228 -3.51 -12.52 0.26
N ASN A 229 -2.35 -11.95 0.55
CA ASN A 229 -2.20 -10.58 1.05
C ASN A 229 -1.85 -9.60 -0.08
N THR A 230 -2.59 -9.64 -1.18
CA THR A 230 -2.33 -8.77 -2.33
C THR A 230 -3.16 -7.48 -2.29
N TYR A 231 -2.67 -6.41 -2.90
CA TYR A 231 -3.33 -5.10 -2.97
C TYR A 231 -4.69 -5.21 -3.68
N GLU A 232 -4.73 -5.85 -4.84
CA GLU A 232 -5.96 -6.43 -5.40
C GLU A 232 -5.92 -7.96 -5.30
N SER A 233 -7.08 -8.61 -5.15
CA SER A 233 -7.14 -10.07 -4.97
C SER A 233 -6.55 -10.84 -6.16
N ALA A 234 -5.60 -11.73 -5.89
CA ALA A 234 -5.05 -12.66 -6.87
C ALA A 234 -5.92 -13.91 -7.12
N VAL A 235 -7.03 -14.05 -6.40
CA VAL A 235 -7.97 -15.18 -6.53
C VAL A 235 -8.64 -15.15 -7.89
N ASP A 236 -8.70 -16.30 -8.56
CA ASP A 236 -9.32 -16.50 -9.88
C ASP A 236 -8.76 -15.65 -11.04
N VAL A 237 -7.65 -14.94 -10.82
CA VAL A 237 -6.92 -14.23 -11.87
C VAL A 237 -6.35 -15.24 -12.88
N LYS A 238 -6.64 -15.01 -14.17
CA LYS A 238 -6.22 -15.89 -15.28
C LYS A 238 -5.13 -15.28 -16.18
N THR A 239 -4.96 -13.96 -16.10
CA THR A 239 -4.06 -13.16 -16.94
C THR A 239 -2.98 -12.51 -16.07
N ASN A 240 -2.08 -11.74 -16.71
CA ASN A 240 -1.20 -10.83 -15.99
C ASN A 240 -2.04 -9.82 -15.18
N CYS A 241 -1.66 -9.58 -13.93
CA CYS A 241 -2.30 -8.58 -13.08
C CYS A 241 -1.23 -7.67 -12.45
N GLN A 242 -1.25 -6.38 -12.81
CA GLN A 242 -0.25 -5.40 -12.38
C GLN A 242 -0.45 -4.92 -10.92
N THR A 243 -1.65 -5.10 -10.39
CA THR A 243 -2.11 -4.66 -9.06
C THR A 243 -2.23 -5.80 -8.06
N CYS A 244 -2.24 -7.06 -8.51
CA CYS A 244 -2.33 -8.24 -7.64
C CYS A 244 -0.96 -8.60 -7.01
N ILE A 245 -0.25 -7.58 -6.52
CA ILE A 245 1.05 -7.65 -5.84
C ILE A 245 0.80 -7.64 -4.34
N ASP A 246 1.68 -8.24 -3.53
CA ASP A 246 1.59 -8.16 -2.07
C ASP A 246 1.36 -6.70 -1.61
N LYS A 247 0.48 -6.50 -0.65
CA LYS A 247 0.01 -5.16 -0.24
C LYS A 247 1.16 -4.26 0.24
N GLU A 248 2.11 -4.82 0.99
CA GLU A 248 3.26 -4.07 1.49
C GLU A 248 4.23 -3.73 0.35
N ALA A 249 4.47 -4.71 -0.54
CA ALA A 249 5.26 -4.50 -1.75
C ALA A 249 4.62 -3.43 -2.65
N TYR A 250 3.30 -3.47 -2.87
CA TYR A 250 2.61 -2.51 -3.73
C TYR A 250 2.66 -1.09 -3.16
N ASN A 251 2.46 -0.94 -1.85
CA ASN A 251 2.61 0.36 -1.18
C ASN A 251 4.05 0.90 -1.28
N SER A 252 5.05 0.02 -1.16
CA SER A 252 6.46 0.40 -1.36
C SER A 252 6.74 0.79 -2.82
N TRP A 253 6.10 0.12 -3.78
CA TRP A 253 6.14 0.47 -5.19
C TRP A 253 5.56 1.85 -5.46
N LEU A 254 4.42 2.21 -4.86
CA LEU A 254 3.81 3.54 -5.00
C LEU A 254 4.80 4.64 -4.57
N LYS A 255 5.43 4.48 -3.40
CA LYS A 255 6.47 5.40 -2.91
C LYS A 255 7.65 5.50 -3.87
N MET A 256 8.17 4.36 -4.34
CA MET A 256 9.28 4.34 -5.31
C MET A 256 8.92 5.04 -6.62
N LYS A 257 7.68 4.84 -7.10
CA LYS A 257 7.17 5.46 -8.32
C LYS A 257 7.06 6.97 -8.17
N ASP A 258 6.54 7.46 -7.06
CA ASP A 258 6.37 8.90 -6.80
C ASP A 258 7.73 9.60 -6.67
N ASP A 259 8.68 8.99 -5.96
CA ASP A 259 10.05 9.51 -5.83
C ASP A 259 10.77 9.55 -7.19
N ALA A 260 10.61 8.52 -8.03
CA ALA A 260 11.12 8.54 -9.39
C ALA A 260 10.47 9.68 -10.21
N ALA A 261 9.15 9.85 -10.10
CA ALA A 261 8.40 10.86 -10.82
C ALA A 261 8.84 12.28 -10.43
N SER A 262 9.17 12.52 -9.15
CA SER A 262 9.70 13.80 -8.66
C SER A 262 11.02 14.22 -9.33
N LEU A 263 11.76 13.24 -9.87
CA LEU A 263 13.00 13.43 -10.62
C LEU A 263 12.77 13.46 -12.15
N GLY A 264 11.52 13.47 -12.59
CA GLY A 264 11.13 13.41 -14.00
C GLY A 264 11.41 12.04 -14.64
N LEU A 265 11.41 10.97 -13.86
CA LEU A 265 11.61 9.58 -14.30
C LEU A 265 10.27 8.84 -14.31
N GLY A 266 9.89 8.27 -15.45
CA GLY A 266 8.59 7.61 -15.61
C GLY A 266 8.71 6.09 -15.49
N ILE A 267 8.36 5.52 -14.34
CA ILE A 267 8.32 4.06 -14.15
C ILE A 267 6.89 3.51 -14.01
N CYS A 268 6.64 2.35 -14.59
CA CYS A 268 5.35 1.65 -14.50
C CYS A 268 5.53 0.12 -14.42
N ILE A 269 4.64 -0.56 -13.70
CA ILE A 269 4.56 -2.01 -13.72
C ILE A 269 3.96 -2.44 -15.06
N GLN A 270 4.72 -3.22 -15.82
CA GLN A 270 4.25 -3.83 -17.07
C GLN A 270 3.68 -5.23 -16.83
N SER A 271 4.30 -6.00 -15.95
CA SER A 271 3.90 -7.38 -15.64
C SER A 271 4.01 -7.62 -14.15
N GLY A 272 2.91 -7.99 -13.50
CA GLY A 272 2.83 -8.20 -12.05
C GLY A 272 2.63 -9.67 -11.71
N TYR A 273 1.61 -10.00 -10.91
CA TYR A 273 1.29 -11.38 -10.61
C TYR A 273 0.91 -12.16 -11.87
N ARG A 274 1.46 -13.37 -11.97
CA ARG A 274 1.16 -14.32 -13.04
C ARG A 274 0.77 -15.68 -12.46
N PRO A 275 -0.46 -16.16 -12.72
CA PRO A 275 -0.88 -17.48 -12.23
C PRO A 275 -0.11 -18.60 -12.94
N TYR A 276 0.01 -19.76 -12.28
CA TYR A 276 0.75 -20.92 -12.78
C TYR A 276 0.45 -21.28 -14.24
N ASN A 277 -0.84 -21.31 -14.61
CA ASN A 277 -1.26 -21.73 -15.95
C ASN A 277 -0.83 -20.73 -17.03
N LEU A 278 -0.82 -19.43 -16.73
CA LEU A 278 -0.29 -18.42 -17.64
C LEU A 278 1.21 -18.61 -17.83
N GLN A 279 1.96 -18.81 -16.75
CA GLN A 279 3.40 -19.08 -16.83
C GLN A 279 3.69 -20.33 -17.67
N LYS A 280 2.89 -21.39 -17.51
CA LYS A 280 3.02 -22.62 -18.31
C LYS A 280 2.89 -22.34 -19.80
N SER A 281 1.86 -21.61 -20.21
CA SER A 281 1.63 -21.27 -21.62
C SER A 281 2.76 -20.40 -22.18
N LEU A 282 3.19 -19.37 -21.43
CA LEU A 282 4.29 -18.49 -21.85
C LEU A 282 5.59 -19.27 -22.05
N TYR A 283 5.98 -20.10 -21.07
CA TYR A 283 7.17 -20.92 -21.17
C TYR A 283 7.12 -21.88 -22.37
N ASN A 284 5.99 -22.55 -22.60
CA ASN A 284 5.83 -23.46 -23.74
C ASN A 284 5.99 -22.73 -25.09
N ASN A 285 5.42 -21.53 -25.24
CA ASN A 285 5.58 -20.73 -26.45
C ASN A 285 7.05 -20.35 -26.70
N TYR A 286 7.80 -20.04 -25.63
CA TYR A 286 9.23 -19.77 -25.71
C TYR A 286 10.06 -20.99 -26.05
N VAL A 287 9.71 -22.17 -25.53
CA VAL A 287 10.35 -23.43 -25.90
C VAL A 287 10.11 -23.77 -27.37
N GLU A 288 8.90 -23.55 -27.87
CA GLU A 288 8.56 -23.78 -29.28
C GLU A 288 9.33 -22.84 -30.21
N ARG A 289 9.46 -21.57 -29.82
CA ARG A 289 10.13 -20.54 -30.63
C ARG A 289 11.66 -20.64 -30.59
N ASP A 290 12.24 -20.80 -29.41
CA ASP A 290 13.68 -20.60 -29.17
C ASP A 290 14.40 -21.87 -28.67
N GLY A 291 13.65 -22.93 -28.35
CA GLY A 291 14.16 -24.17 -27.78
C GLY A 291 14.36 -24.12 -26.25
N LYS A 292 14.21 -25.29 -25.60
CA LYS A 292 14.26 -25.43 -24.13
C LYS A 292 15.50 -24.83 -23.49
N LYS A 293 16.68 -25.10 -24.06
CA LYS A 293 17.96 -24.61 -23.51
C LYS A 293 18.02 -23.07 -23.48
N ALA A 294 17.51 -22.39 -24.51
CA ALA A 294 17.48 -20.94 -24.55
C ALA A 294 16.38 -20.38 -23.64
N ALA A 295 15.17 -20.93 -23.71
CA ALA A 295 14.03 -20.52 -22.89
C ALA A 295 14.35 -20.61 -21.38
N ASP A 296 15.04 -21.67 -20.94
CA ASP A 296 15.46 -21.86 -19.55
C ASP A 296 16.42 -20.76 -19.04
N THR A 297 16.98 -19.89 -19.91
CA THR A 297 17.85 -18.76 -19.51
C THR A 297 17.12 -17.45 -19.23
N TYR A 298 15.87 -17.30 -19.67
CA TYR A 298 15.11 -16.04 -19.54
C TYR A 298 13.65 -16.24 -19.14
N SER A 299 13.16 -17.49 -19.08
CA SER A 299 11.79 -17.77 -18.69
C SER A 299 11.73 -18.91 -17.70
N ALA A 300 11.04 -18.68 -16.59
CA ALA A 300 10.79 -19.71 -15.60
C ALA A 300 9.76 -20.73 -16.08
N ARG A 301 10.00 -22.00 -15.74
CA ARG A 301 8.97 -23.04 -15.82
C ARG A 301 7.84 -22.72 -14.84
N ALA A 302 6.63 -23.20 -15.12
CA ALA A 302 5.50 -23.00 -14.22
C ALA A 302 5.80 -23.52 -12.80
N GLY A 303 5.44 -22.76 -11.77
CA GLY A 303 5.82 -23.03 -10.38
C GLY A 303 7.20 -22.48 -9.98
N HIS A 304 8.06 -22.10 -10.92
CA HIS A 304 9.39 -21.55 -10.65
C HIS A 304 9.50 -20.04 -10.95
N SER A 305 8.38 -19.40 -11.27
CA SER A 305 8.33 -17.97 -11.60
C SER A 305 8.09 -17.14 -10.34
N ASP A 306 8.96 -16.17 -10.10
CA ASP A 306 8.81 -15.22 -9.00
C ASP A 306 7.48 -14.43 -9.10
N HIS A 307 6.95 -14.19 -10.30
CA HIS A 307 5.65 -13.51 -10.46
C HIS A 307 4.49 -14.24 -9.79
N GLN A 308 4.54 -15.57 -9.65
CA GLN A 308 3.47 -16.32 -8.99
C GLN A 308 3.43 -16.02 -7.48
N THR A 309 4.50 -15.47 -6.91
CA THR A 309 4.54 -15.07 -5.49
C THR A 309 3.70 -13.82 -5.20
N GLY A 310 3.42 -12.99 -6.21
CA GLY A 310 2.89 -11.64 -6.01
C GLY A 310 3.91 -10.68 -5.42
N LEU A 311 5.18 -11.06 -5.25
CA LEU A 311 6.25 -10.20 -4.71
C LEU A 311 7.17 -9.66 -5.80
N ALA A 312 6.96 -10.02 -7.07
CA ALA A 312 7.80 -9.61 -8.17
C ALA A 312 7.00 -8.98 -9.30
N PHE A 313 7.62 -8.03 -10.00
CA PHE A 313 7.06 -7.37 -11.16
C PHE A 313 8.16 -6.92 -12.14
N ASP A 314 7.78 -6.78 -13.40
CA ASP A 314 8.61 -6.22 -14.47
C ASP A 314 8.21 -4.77 -14.75
N LEU A 315 9.20 -3.91 -14.97
CA LEU A 315 9.02 -2.50 -15.26
C LEU A 315 9.07 -2.16 -16.75
N ASN A 316 8.28 -1.18 -17.16
CA ASN A 316 8.36 -0.49 -18.46
C ASN A 316 8.51 -1.48 -19.65
N SER A 317 9.68 -1.50 -20.30
CA SER A 317 10.00 -2.42 -21.39
C SER A 317 10.69 -3.67 -20.84
N ILE A 318 10.06 -4.83 -21.02
CA ILE A 318 10.54 -6.14 -20.54
C ILE A 318 11.57 -6.72 -21.53
N ASN A 319 12.62 -5.94 -21.83
CA ASN A 319 13.72 -6.30 -22.71
C ASN A 319 14.95 -5.42 -22.46
N ASP A 320 16.05 -5.75 -23.13
CA ASP A 320 17.36 -5.11 -22.94
C ASP A 320 17.39 -3.61 -23.31
N ASP A 321 16.34 -3.06 -23.93
CA ASP A 321 16.26 -1.62 -24.19
C ASP A 321 16.03 -0.82 -22.91
N PHE A 322 15.34 -1.39 -21.91
CA PHE A 322 15.16 -0.72 -20.61
C PHE A 322 16.50 -0.44 -19.93
N THR A 323 17.47 -1.34 -20.03
CA THR A 323 18.81 -1.20 -19.45
C THR A 323 19.52 0.11 -19.81
N LYS A 324 19.21 0.69 -20.98
CA LYS A 324 19.87 1.90 -21.47
C LYS A 324 19.20 3.20 -20.99
N THR A 325 18.11 3.08 -20.24
CA THR A 325 17.29 4.23 -19.81
C THR A 325 17.81 4.84 -18.50
N LYS A 326 17.46 6.12 -18.28
CA LYS A 326 17.73 6.80 -17.01
C LYS A 326 16.92 6.19 -15.87
N GLU A 327 15.72 5.67 -16.17
CA GLU A 327 14.84 4.94 -15.27
C GLU A 327 15.51 3.67 -14.75
N ALA A 328 16.06 2.83 -15.63
CA ALA A 328 16.72 1.59 -15.23
C ALA A 328 17.95 1.85 -14.34
N LYS A 329 18.75 2.87 -14.66
CA LYS A 329 19.88 3.27 -13.82
C LYS A 329 19.40 3.71 -12.43
N TRP A 330 18.38 4.56 -12.38
CA TRP A 330 17.85 5.04 -11.10
C TRP A 330 17.24 3.89 -10.27
N VAL A 331 16.50 2.99 -10.91
CA VAL A 331 15.94 1.80 -10.25
C VAL A 331 17.07 0.94 -9.69
N ASN A 332 18.12 0.66 -10.46
CA ASN A 332 19.28 -0.08 -9.99
C ASN A 332 19.89 0.53 -8.72
N ASP A 333 19.95 1.87 -8.66
CA ASP A 333 20.61 2.60 -7.58
C ASP A 333 19.72 2.89 -6.37
N ASN A 334 18.39 2.71 -6.48
CA ASN A 334 17.44 3.18 -5.45
C ASN A 334 16.41 2.13 -5.01
N ALA A 335 16.17 1.06 -5.77
CA ALA A 335 15.12 0.08 -5.48
C ALA A 335 15.20 -0.50 -4.04
N TYR A 336 16.42 -0.67 -3.49
CA TYR A 336 16.62 -1.22 -2.15
C TYR A 336 16.01 -0.37 -1.03
N LYS A 337 15.91 0.95 -1.23
CA LYS A 337 15.35 1.89 -0.26
C LYS A 337 13.85 1.63 -0.01
N TYR A 338 13.21 0.92 -0.93
CA TYR A 338 11.80 0.56 -0.91
C TYR A 338 11.62 -0.97 -0.77
N GLY A 339 12.66 -1.69 -0.35
CA GLY A 339 12.58 -3.13 -0.08
C GLY A 339 12.60 -4.02 -1.32
N PHE A 340 12.92 -3.46 -2.49
CA PHE A 340 13.08 -4.22 -3.73
C PHE A 340 14.53 -4.53 -4.05
N ILE A 341 14.75 -5.71 -4.60
CA ILE A 341 16.03 -6.10 -5.21
C ILE A 341 15.88 -6.18 -6.72
N LEU A 342 16.99 -5.92 -7.42
CA LEU A 342 17.16 -6.38 -8.78
C LEU A 342 17.35 -7.91 -8.76
N ARG A 343 16.33 -8.67 -9.15
CA ARG A 343 16.27 -10.12 -8.86
C ARG A 343 17.30 -10.94 -9.64
N PHE A 344 17.60 -10.50 -10.86
CA PHE A 344 18.56 -11.12 -11.77
C PHE A 344 19.63 -10.11 -12.17
N PRO A 345 20.61 -9.82 -11.29
CA PRO A 345 21.66 -8.84 -11.57
C PRO A 345 22.64 -9.28 -12.66
N GLN A 346 23.31 -8.30 -13.25
CA GLN A 346 24.36 -8.53 -14.22
C GLN A 346 25.51 -9.36 -13.61
N GLY A 347 25.99 -10.38 -14.34
CA GLY A 347 27.12 -11.21 -13.89
C GLY A 347 26.77 -12.26 -12.83
N LYS A 348 25.49 -12.38 -12.44
CA LYS A 348 25.01 -13.35 -11.44
C LYS A 348 24.31 -14.57 -12.06
N GLU A 349 24.41 -14.76 -13.38
CA GLU A 349 23.78 -15.86 -14.12
C GLU A 349 24.20 -17.24 -13.58
N LYS A 350 25.44 -17.37 -13.09
CA LYS A 350 25.95 -18.61 -12.50
C LYS A 350 25.23 -19.01 -11.20
N TYR A 351 24.63 -18.04 -10.50
CA TYR A 351 23.88 -18.25 -9.27
C TYR A 351 22.38 -18.38 -9.57
N THR A 352 21.80 -17.41 -10.29
CA THR A 352 20.36 -17.32 -10.53
C THR A 352 19.89 -18.29 -11.62
N GLY A 353 20.76 -18.59 -12.58
CA GLY A 353 20.44 -19.31 -13.81
C GLY A 353 19.71 -18.47 -14.86
N TYR A 354 19.49 -17.18 -14.62
CA TYR A 354 18.83 -16.26 -15.55
C TYR A 354 19.81 -15.22 -16.06
N LYS A 355 19.63 -14.79 -17.32
CA LYS A 355 20.33 -13.63 -17.87
C LYS A 355 20.02 -12.38 -17.06
N TYR A 356 20.81 -11.33 -17.24
CA TYR A 356 20.53 -10.02 -16.66
C TYR A 356 19.15 -9.49 -17.09
N GLU A 357 18.34 -9.05 -16.13
CA GLU A 357 17.01 -8.47 -16.35
C GLU A 357 16.87 -7.17 -15.54
N SER A 358 17.23 -6.04 -16.16
CA SER A 358 17.19 -4.70 -15.52
C SER A 358 15.78 -4.26 -15.09
N TRP A 359 14.74 -4.89 -15.64
CA TRP A 359 13.34 -4.58 -15.39
C TRP A 359 12.71 -5.39 -14.25
N HIS A 360 13.31 -6.51 -13.82
CA HIS A 360 12.67 -7.47 -12.93
C HIS A 360 13.02 -7.20 -11.46
N LEU A 361 12.05 -6.68 -10.71
CA LEU A 361 12.19 -6.40 -9.29
C LEU A 361 11.48 -7.45 -8.43
N ARG A 362 12.06 -7.71 -7.26
CA ARG A 362 11.51 -8.62 -6.25
C ARG A 362 11.51 -7.95 -4.88
N TYR A 363 10.36 -7.92 -4.20
CA TYR A 363 10.24 -7.43 -2.83
C TYR A 363 10.74 -8.47 -1.83
N VAL A 364 11.57 -8.00 -0.90
CA VAL A 364 12.16 -8.80 0.20
C VAL A 364 12.18 -8.03 1.53
N GLY A 365 11.60 -6.84 1.58
CA GLY A 365 11.67 -5.93 2.72
C GLY A 365 12.97 -5.14 2.76
N ASN A 366 12.96 -4.00 3.48
CA ASN A 366 14.06 -3.03 3.48
C ASN A 366 15.39 -3.60 3.98
N GLU A 367 15.37 -4.35 5.09
CA GLU A 367 16.60 -4.84 5.72
C GLU A 367 17.39 -5.79 4.79
N LEU A 368 16.70 -6.74 4.13
CA LEU A 368 17.37 -7.66 3.22
C LEU A 368 17.75 -6.95 1.92
N ALA A 369 16.90 -6.05 1.39
CA ALA A 369 17.23 -5.33 0.17
C ALA A 369 18.49 -4.46 0.34
N GLU A 370 18.64 -3.79 1.49
CA GLU A 370 19.84 -3.01 1.83
C GLU A 370 21.10 -3.89 1.87
N LYS A 371 21.04 -5.06 2.51
CA LYS A 371 22.15 -6.03 2.54
C LYS A 371 22.56 -6.51 1.15
N LEU A 372 21.62 -6.60 0.22
CA LEU A 372 21.85 -7.13 -1.12
C LEU A 372 22.28 -6.06 -2.14
N TYR A 373 22.05 -4.77 -1.87
CA TYR A 373 22.31 -3.69 -2.81
C TYR A 373 23.77 -3.58 -3.26
N ASN A 374 24.71 -3.66 -2.30
CA ASN A 374 26.16 -3.62 -2.56
C ASN A 374 26.58 -2.50 -3.54
N ASN A 375 26.11 -1.27 -3.30
CA ASN A 375 26.39 -0.08 -4.13
C ASN A 375 26.04 -0.25 -5.62
N GLY A 376 24.99 -1.00 -5.92
CA GLY A 376 24.51 -1.24 -7.29
C GLY A 376 25.13 -2.47 -7.95
N ASP A 377 26.13 -3.11 -7.33
CA ASP A 377 26.64 -4.43 -7.72
C ASP A 377 25.92 -5.53 -6.92
N TRP A 378 24.62 -5.66 -7.18
CA TRP A 378 23.69 -6.45 -6.39
C TRP A 378 24.15 -7.90 -6.16
N ILE A 379 24.02 -8.35 -4.91
CA ILE A 379 24.16 -9.75 -4.52
C ILE A 379 22.83 -10.46 -4.81
N SER A 380 22.86 -11.60 -5.50
CA SER A 380 21.63 -12.37 -5.75
C SER A 380 21.15 -13.10 -4.48
N LEU A 381 19.85 -13.42 -4.39
CA LEU A 381 19.31 -14.23 -3.30
C LEU A 381 20.03 -15.57 -3.18
N GLU A 382 20.33 -16.20 -4.32
CA GLU A 382 21.05 -17.46 -4.36
C GLU A 382 22.44 -17.36 -3.76
N GLU A 383 23.18 -16.30 -4.11
CA GLU A 383 24.51 -16.05 -3.57
C GLU A 383 24.44 -15.74 -2.08
N TYR A 384 23.54 -14.87 -1.64
CA TYR A 384 23.39 -14.46 -0.24
C TYR A 384 23.04 -15.63 0.67
N PHE A 385 22.01 -16.41 0.31
CA PHE A 385 21.57 -17.55 1.10
C PHE A 385 22.42 -18.80 0.89
N GLY A 386 23.22 -18.88 -0.18
CA GLY A 386 24.03 -20.07 -0.48
C GLY A 386 23.17 -21.24 -0.92
N ILE A 387 22.26 -21.00 -1.86
CA ILE A 387 21.25 -21.96 -2.34
C ILE A 387 21.40 -22.17 -3.85
N THR A 388 20.90 -23.31 -4.35
CA THR A 388 20.99 -23.62 -5.77
C THR A 388 19.81 -23.04 -6.56
N SER A 389 20.04 -22.77 -7.85
CA SER A 389 18.99 -22.56 -8.85
C SER A 389 19.26 -23.45 -10.06
N LYS A 390 18.81 -24.70 -9.97
CA LYS A 390 18.90 -25.71 -11.04
C LYS A 390 17.62 -26.54 -11.09
N TYR A 391 17.13 -26.80 -12.29
CA TYR A 391 16.06 -27.78 -12.51
C TYR A 391 16.59 -29.19 -12.28
N SER A 392 15.70 -30.12 -11.95
CA SER A 392 16.04 -31.49 -11.57
C SER A 392 16.23 -32.45 -12.76
N ASP A 393 16.03 -32.00 -13.99
CA ASP A 393 15.99 -32.83 -15.21
C ASP A 393 17.27 -32.80 -16.05
#